data_AF-A0A2E9F7T5-F1
#
_entry.id   AF-A0A2E9F7T5-F1
#
_cell.length_a   1.000
_cell.length_b   1.000
_cell.length_c   1.000
_cell.angle_alpha   90.00
_cell.angle_beta   90.00
_cell.angle_gamma   90.00
#
_symmetry.space_group_name_H-M   'P 1'
#
loop_
_entity.id
_entity.type
_entity.pdbx_description
1 polymer ?
#
loop_
_entity_poly.entity_id
_entity_poly.type
_entity_poly.pdbx_seq_one_letter_code
_entity_poly.pdbx_strand_id
1 'polypeptide(L)'
;MLCKILLSIIIHFWSIPTPEIIHKKDNSPMVLVPEGEFIMGSTRNNAADPDETPAHVTKLDAFYIDKFEVTNAQYGLFLSDTGHTRPRFWNDPHLNRPDQPVVGVSFEEASRYANWAGKRLPTEAEWEFSARGTIENQYPWGNQFEVEINGKVNHANVAGNADGFDKTAPVGSFPTGMSQFGAHDLAGNVLEWVSDWYDENYYANSPVKNPENKNPSNFLGRVLRGGSWKKPPLKVRSTMRYTLLPSLSDDTIGFRCVMTANDQTSHNDLPWDLNKDGVVDILDLVIVSIHFEMVNAPNGDVNKDGIVDILDLVAVANHFGDQIN
;
A
#
# COMPACT_ATOMS: atom_id res chain seq x y z
N MET A 1 26.52 -5.28 33.02
CA MET A 1 26.76 -5.12 31.56
C MET A 1 25.86 -6.06 30.74
N LEU A 2 24.61 -6.30 31.18
CA LEU A 2 23.64 -7.17 30.50
C LEU A 2 22.36 -6.42 30.04
N CYS A 3 22.29 -5.10 30.26
CA CYS A 3 21.12 -4.29 29.93
C CYS A 3 21.26 -3.54 28.58
N LYS A 4 22.27 -3.88 27.76
CA LYS A 4 22.50 -3.25 26.44
C LYS A 4 22.33 -4.19 25.24
N ILE A 5 22.21 -5.50 25.46
CA ILE A 5 22.10 -6.49 24.37
C ILE A 5 20.63 -6.77 24.00
N LEU A 6 19.70 -6.58 24.94
CA LEU A 6 18.26 -6.70 24.70
C LEU A 6 17.64 -5.54 23.89
N LEU A 7 18.39 -4.45 23.67
CA LEU A 7 17.90 -3.30 22.88
C LEU A 7 18.24 -3.39 21.38
N SER A 8 19.13 -4.31 20.97
CA SER A 8 19.59 -4.39 19.57
C SER A 8 18.94 -5.52 18.76
N ILE A 9 18.19 -6.43 19.41
CA ILE A 9 17.47 -7.53 18.74
C ILE A 9 16.07 -7.09 18.26
N ILE A 10 15.62 -5.89 18.62
CA ILE A 10 14.32 -5.33 18.22
C ILE A 10 14.40 -4.48 16.93
N ILE A 11 15.59 -4.29 16.32
CA ILE A 11 15.80 -3.27 15.28
C ILE A 11 16.17 -3.84 13.89
N HIS A 12 15.91 -5.13 13.60
CA HIS A 12 16.23 -5.70 12.26
C HIS A 12 15.10 -6.49 11.59
N PHE A 13 13.84 -6.36 12.03
CA PHE A 13 12.69 -6.64 11.15
C PHE A 13 12.51 -5.48 10.16
N TRP A 14 13.50 -5.27 9.30
CA TRP A 14 13.39 -4.37 8.15
C TRP A 14 13.22 -5.22 6.89
N SER A 15 12.00 -5.16 6.37
CA SER A 15 11.69 -5.20 4.94
C SER A 15 12.17 -6.42 4.16
N ILE A 16 11.52 -7.57 4.36
CA ILE A 16 11.31 -8.46 3.22
C ILE A 16 10.47 -7.64 2.22
N PRO A 17 10.95 -7.39 0.98
CA PRO A 17 10.16 -6.68 -0.01
C PRO A 17 8.85 -7.44 -0.23
N THR A 18 7.72 -6.75 -0.11
CA THR A 18 6.42 -7.32 -0.47
C THR A 18 6.48 -7.79 -1.91
N PRO A 19 5.92 -8.97 -2.25
CA PRO A 19 5.87 -9.45 -3.63
C PRO A 19 5.29 -8.35 -4.55
N GLU A 20 6.09 -7.94 -5.54
CA GLU A 20 5.70 -6.96 -6.55
C GLU A 20 5.52 -7.64 -7.91
N ILE A 21 4.45 -7.32 -8.61
CA ILE A 21 4.18 -7.80 -9.97
C ILE A 21 4.06 -6.63 -10.94
N ILE A 22 4.38 -6.86 -12.21
CA ILE A 22 4.06 -5.91 -13.28
C ILE A 22 2.80 -6.40 -14.00
N HIS A 23 1.72 -5.62 -13.89
CA HIS A 23 0.45 -5.96 -14.50
C HIS A 23 0.53 -5.83 -16.03
N LYS A 24 0.17 -6.89 -16.76
CA LYS A 24 0.48 -7.01 -18.20
C LYS A 24 -0.31 -6.06 -19.10
N LYS A 25 -1.50 -5.62 -18.69
CA LYS A 25 -2.40 -4.82 -19.55
C LYS A 25 -1.99 -3.35 -19.62
N ASP A 26 -1.52 -2.80 -18.50
CA ASP A 26 -1.20 -1.39 -18.34
C ASP A 26 0.22 -1.14 -17.82
N ASN A 27 1.03 -2.18 -17.64
CA ASN A 27 2.41 -2.12 -17.14
C ASN A 27 2.54 -1.51 -15.73
N SER A 28 1.48 -1.55 -14.92
CA SER A 28 1.56 -1.02 -13.56
C SER A 28 2.36 -1.95 -12.63
N PRO A 29 3.31 -1.44 -11.84
CA PRO A 29 3.78 -2.16 -10.68
C PRO A 29 2.67 -2.26 -9.63
N MET A 30 2.42 -3.46 -9.11
CA MET A 30 1.47 -3.71 -8.04
C MET A 30 2.15 -4.45 -6.90
N VAL A 31 1.82 -4.08 -5.67
CA VAL A 31 2.37 -4.70 -4.45
C VAL A 31 1.31 -5.56 -3.78
N LEU A 32 1.73 -6.71 -3.24
CA LEU A 32 0.87 -7.58 -2.46
C LEU A 32 0.57 -6.95 -1.09
N VAL A 33 -0.72 -6.81 -0.79
CA VAL A 33 -1.23 -6.61 0.56
C VAL A 33 -1.73 -7.98 1.04
N PRO A 34 -1.04 -8.63 2.00
CA PRO A 34 -1.41 -9.95 2.48
C PRO A 34 -2.76 -9.91 3.18
N GLU A 35 -3.40 -11.07 3.31
CA GLU A 35 -4.57 -11.19 4.16
C GLU A 35 -4.25 -10.74 5.59
N GLY A 36 -5.20 -10.10 6.25
CA GLY A 36 -4.92 -9.53 7.55
C GLY A 36 -6.12 -8.91 8.23
N GLU A 37 -5.89 -8.55 9.50
CA GLU A 37 -6.82 -7.80 10.34
C GLU A 37 -6.17 -6.46 10.70
N PHE A 38 -6.98 -5.40 10.71
CA PHE A 38 -6.56 -4.09 11.19
C PHE A 38 -7.71 -3.32 11.83
N ILE A 39 -7.37 -2.25 12.53
CA ILE A 39 -8.34 -1.30 13.06
C ILE A 39 -8.57 -0.20 12.02
N MET A 40 -9.75 -0.26 11.40
CA MET A 40 -10.26 0.73 10.44
C MET A 40 -10.93 1.88 11.18
N GLY A 41 -10.69 3.10 10.72
CA GLY A 41 -11.11 4.33 11.37
C GLY A 41 -10.17 4.76 12.50
N SER A 42 -10.59 5.80 13.21
CA SER A 42 -9.76 6.46 14.20
C SER A 42 -10.19 6.18 15.64
N THR A 43 -9.23 5.81 16.47
CA THR A 43 -9.36 5.72 17.93
C THR A 43 -9.10 7.07 18.62
N ARG A 44 -8.64 8.09 17.87
CA ARG A 44 -8.20 9.39 18.39
C ARG A 44 -9.29 10.45 18.27
N ASN A 45 -10.27 10.39 19.18
CA ASN A 45 -11.46 11.24 19.20
C ASN A 45 -11.23 12.76 19.08
N ASN A 46 -10.04 13.27 19.42
CA ASN A 46 -9.77 14.72 19.40
C ASN A 46 -9.24 15.24 18.06
N ALA A 47 -8.81 14.35 17.16
CA ALA A 47 -8.27 14.74 15.86
C ALA A 47 -9.11 14.25 14.68
N ALA A 48 -9.83 13.14 14.84
CA ALA A 48 -10.66 12.52 13.82
C ALA A 48 -11.87 13.39 13.46
N ASP A 49 -12.21 13.48 12.18
CA ASP A 49 -13.51 13.97 11.74
C ASP A 49 -14.59 12.93 12.16
N PRO A 50 -15.86 13.33 12.39
CA PRO A 50 -16.88 12.44 12.95
C PRO A 50 -17.11 11.15 12.15
N ASP A 51 -17.00 11.23 10.83
CA ASP A 51 -17.19 10.13 9.88
C ASP A 51 -16.00 9.17 9.79
N GLU A 52 -14.90 9.45 10.48
CA GLU A 52 -13.75 8.55 10.68
C GLU A 52 -13.96 7.61 11.89
N THR A 53 -15.10 7.70 12.60
CA THR A 53 -15.40 6.96 13.83
C THR A 53 -16.71 6.16 13.73
N PRO A 54 -16.89 5.08 14.51
CA PRO A 54 -15.94 4.49 15.45
C PRO A 54 -14.84 3.67 14.76
N ALA A 55 -13.70 3.56 15.43
CA ALA A 55 -12.71 2.55 15.10
C ALA A 55 -13.31 1.15 15.27
N HIS A 56 -13.07 0.26 14.30
CA HIS A 56 -13.63 -1.08 14.29
C HIS A 56 -12.66 -2.09 13.65
N VAL A 57 -12.82 -3.36 14.01
CA VAL A 57 -12.00 -4.46 13.48
C VAL A 57 -12.46 -4.80 12.07
N THR A 58 -11.51 -4.82 11.14
CA THR A 58 -11.75 -5.18 9.74
C THR A 58 -10.74 -6.25 9.29
N LYS A 59 -11.24 -7.27 8.61
CA LYS A 59 -10.48 -8.37 8.02
C LYS A 59 -10.56 -8.30 6.50
N LEU A 60 -9.42 -8.40 5.83
CA LEU A 60 -9.31 -8.40 4.38
C LEU A 60 -8.64 -9.68 3.92
N ASP A 61 -9.18 -10.28 2.85
CA ASP A 61 -8.47 -11.30 2.09
C ASP A 61 -7.29 -10.63 1.33
N ALA A 62 -6.29 -11.41 0.91
CA ALA A 62 -5.13 -10.86 0.19
C ALA A 62 -5.51 -10.23 -1.17
N PHE A 63 -4.85 -9.13 -1.52
CA PHE A 63 -5.04 -8.45 -2.80
C PHE A 63 -3.76 -7.76 -3.25
N TYR A 64 -3.64 -7.50 -4.55
CA TYR A 64 -2.63 -6.59 -5.07
C TYR A 64 -3.22 -5.20 -5.21
N ILE A 65 -2.45 -4.18 -4.84
CA ILE A 65 -2.76 -2.77 -5.09
C ILE A 65 -1.70 -2.16 -6.00
N ASP A 66 -2.11 -1.28 -6.91
CA ASP A 66 -1.15 -0.50 -7.69
C ASP A 66 -0.21 0.26 -6.74
N LYS A 67 1.09 0.13 -6.98
CA LYS A 67 2.14 0.76 -6.17
C LYS A 67 2.03 2.28 -6.17
N PHE A 68 1.54 2.82 -7.28
CA PHE A 68 1.38 4.24 -7.56
C PHE A 68 -0.04 4.50 -8.07
N GLU A 69 -0.47 5.76 -8.10
CA GLU A 69 -1.68 6.16 -8.83
C GLU A 69 -1.53 5.87 -10.33
N VAL A 70 -2.66 5.69 -11.02
CA VAL A 70 -2.65 5.51 -12.48
C VAL A 70 -2.07 6.76 -13.14
N THR A 71 -1.02 6.58 -13.92
CA THR A 71 -0.31 7.67 -14.60
C THR A 71 -0.96 8.07 -15.91
N ASN A 72 -0.63 9.26 -16.42
CA ASN A 72 -1.03 9.67 -17.76
C ASN A 72 -0.54 8.72 -18.85
N ALA A 73 0.66 8.13 -18.71
CA ALA A 73 1.16 7.13 -19.67
C ALA A 73 0.25 5.90 -19.73
N GLN A 74 -0.11 5.37 -18.57
CA GLN A 74 -0.98 4.19 -18.44
C GLN A 74 -2.39 4.48 -18.95
N TYR A 75 -2.98 5.60 -18.54
CA TYR A 75 -4.28 6.04 -19.05
C TYR A 75 -4.26 6.29 -20.57
N GLY A 76 -3.12 6.72 -21.12
CA GLY A 76 -2.92 6.87 -22.55
C GLY A 76 -3.04 5.55 -23.34
N LEU A 77 -2.62 4.43 -22.75
CA LEU A 77 -2.82 3.09 -23.33
C LEU A 77 -4.31 2.76 -23.42
N PHE A 78 -5.06 3.01 -22.35
CA PHE A 78 -6.52 2.82 -22.33
C PHE A 78 -7.21 3.64 -23.42
N LEU A 79 -6.87 4.93 -23.54
CA LEU A 79 -7.45 5.80 -24.56
C LEU A 79 -7.11 5.33 -25.98
N SER A 80 -5.88 4.88 -26.22
CA SER A 80 -5.44 4.36 -27.50
C SER A 80 -6.17 3.07 -27.89
N ASP A 81 -6.38 2.16 -26.94
CA ASP A 81 -7.02 0.86 -27.16
C ASP A 81 -8.54 0.97 -27.39
N THR A 82 -9.19 1.96 -26.75
CA THR A 82 -10.66 2.00 -26.66
C THR A 82 -11.30 3.15 -27.43
N GLY A 83 -10.55 4.22 -27.74
CA GLY A 83 -11.10 5.43 -28.35
C GLY A 83 -12.00 6.25 -27.43
N HIS A 84 -11.92 6.04 -26.11
CA HIS A 84 -12.67 6.86 -25.14
C HIS A 84 -12.26 8.33 -25.17
N THR A 85 -13.15 9.20 -24.69
CA THR A 85 -12.88 10.64 -24.57
C THR A 85 -11.79 10.89 -23.54
N ARG A 86 -10.91 11.85 -23.84
CA ARG A 86 -9.88 12.32 -22.91
C ARG A 86 -10.50 13.03 -21.70
N PRO A 87 -9.95 12.85 -20.48
CA PRO A 87 -10.43 13.53 -19.29
C PRO A 87 -10.17 15.05 -19.37
N ARG A 88 -10.84 15.80 -18.50
CA ARG A 88 -10.94 17.27 -18.57
C ARG A 88 -9.57 17.99 -18.64
N PHE A 89 -8.57 17.51 -17.90
CA PHE A 89 -7.25 18.16 -17.79
C PHE A 89 -6.15 17.50 -18.62
N TRP A 90 -6.50 16.60 -19.55
CA TRP A 90 -5.55 15.84 -20.36
C TRP A 90 -4.51 16.68 -21.12
N ASN A 91 -4.88 17.92 -21.49
CA ASN A 91 -4.01 18.82 -22.23
C ASN A 91 -3.41 19.95 -21.36
N ASP A 92 -3.59 19.93 -20.03
CA ASP A 92 -2.95 20.92 -19.14
C ASP A 92 -1.45 20.58 -19.01
N PRO A 93 -0.53 21.46 -19.45
CA PRO A 93 0.91 21.18 -19.44
C PRO A 93 1.51 20.98 -18.04
N HIS A 94 0.79 21.34 -16.98
CA HIS A 94 1.23 21.13 -15.60
C HIS A 94 0.75 19.81 -14.99
N LEU A 95 -0.15 19.09 -15.67
CA LEU A 95 -0.83 17.90 -15.15
C LEU A 95 -0.75 16.69 -16.11
N ASN A 96 -0.12 16.84 -17.28
CA ASN A 96 -0.18 15.86 -18.36
C ASN A 96 1.13 15.13 -18.63
N ARG A 97 2.14 15.24 -17.76
CA ARG A 97 3.39 14.50 -17.97
C ARG A 97 3.13 12.99 -17.86
N PRO A 98 3.85 12.15 -18.63
CA PRO A 98 3.63 10.69 -18.63
C PRO A 98 3.76 10.04 -17.24
N ASP A 99 4.59 10.60 -16.37
CA ASP A 99 4.91 10.12 -15.02
C ASP A 99 4.05 10.74 -13.91
N GLN A 100 3.17 11.69 -14.23
CA GLN A 100 2.20 12.25 -13.29
C GLN A 100 0.93 11.40 -13.21
N PRO A 101 0.22 11.42 -12.08
CA PRO A 101 -1.11 10.80 -11.97
C PRO A 101 -2.07 11.44 -12.97
N VAL A 102 -2.93 10.62 -13.59
CA VAL A 102 -4.04 11.13 -14.37
C VAL A 102 -5.06 11.80 -13.44
N VAL A 103 -5.53 12.99 -13.80
CA VAL A 103 -6.50 13.76 -13.02
C VAL A 103 -7.70 14.22 -13.85
N GLY A 104 -8.76 14.68 -13.18
CA GLY A 104 -10.00 15.09 -13.83
C GLY A 104 -10.83 13.92 -14.31
N VAL A 105 -10.65 12.75 -13.71
CA VAL A 105 -11.35 11.51 -14.03
C VAL A 105 -12.54 11.32 -13.08
N SER A 106 -13.72 11.06 -13.64
CA SER A 106 -14.91 10.71 -12.86
C SER A 106 -14.78 9.28 -12.31
N PHE A 107 -15.64 8.91 -11.35
CA PHE A 107 -15.70 7.55 -10.84
C PHE A 107 -15.97 6.53 -11.97
N GLU A 108 -16.85 6.87 -12.91
CA GLU A 108 -17.17 5.98 -14.04
C GLU A 108 -16.00 5.85 -15.03
N GLU A 109 -15.22 6.91 -15.22
CA GLU A 109 -14.01 6.88 -16.06
C GLU A 109 -12.92 6.04 -15.41
N ALA A 110 -12.68 6.22 -14.10
CA ALA A 110 -11.76 5.41 -13.32
C ALA A 110 -12.17 3.92 -13.32
N SER A 111 -13.47 3.64 -13.11
CA SER A 111 -14.01 2.28 -13.17
C SER A 111 -13.88 1.65 -14.55
N ARG A 112 -14.09 2.42 -15.63
CA ARG A 112 -13.89 1.93 -17.01
C ARG A 112 -12.44 1.57 -17.28
N TYR A 113 -11.49 2.42 -16.85
CA TYR A 113 -10.07 2.09 -16.94
C TYR A 113 -9.77 0.81 -16.16
N ALA A 114 -10.20 0.71 -14.90
CA ALA A 114 -9.91 -0.45 -14.06
C ALA A 114 -10.43 -1.75 -14.70
N ASN A 115 -11.67 -1.73 -15.21
CA ASN A 115 -12.25 -2.87 -15.92
C ASN A 115 -11.51 -3.21 -17.22
N TRP A 116 -11.11 -2.22 -18.02
CA TRP A 116 -10.29 -2.45 -19.23
C TRP A 116 -8.94 -3.06 -18.89
N ALA A 117 -8.35 -2.64 -17.77
CA ALA A 117 -7.11 -3.19 -17.25
C ALA A 117 -7.29 -4.61 -16.68
N GLY A 118 -8.50 -5.14 -16.51
CA GLY A 118 -8.72 -6.42 -15.83
C GLY A 118 -8.55 -6.34 -14.31
N LYS A 119 -8.71 -5.14 -13.75
CA LYS A 119 -8.62 -4.81 -12.33
C LYS A 119 -9.96 -4.28 -11.83
N ARG A 120 -9.97 -3.70 -10.63
CA ARG A 120 -11.09 -2.92 -10.07
C ARG A 120 -10.57 -1.74 -9.25
N LEU A 121 -11.46 -0.84 -8.85
CA LEU A 121 -11.13 0.14 -7.81
C LEU A 121 -11.04 -0.58 -6.44
N PRO A 122 -10.16 -0.11 -5.52
CA PRO A 122 -10.12 -0.62 -4.15
C PRO A 122 -11.43 -0.36 -3.43
N THR A 123 -11.77 -1.19 -2.44
CA THR A 123 -12.73 -0.78 -1.42
C THR A 123 -12.11 0.29 -0.50
N GLU A 124 -12.94 1.05 0.21
CA GLU A 124 -12.44 2.01 1.20
C GLU A 124 -11.55 1.32 2.24
N ALA A 125 -11.92 0.11 2.65
CA ALA A 125 -11.16 -0.68 3.62
C ALA A 125 -9.83 -1.17 3.06
N GLU A 126 -9.79 -1.66 1.82
CA GLU A 126 -8.55 -2.07 1.16
C GLU A 126 -7.57 -0.90 1.02
N TRP A 127 -8.09 0.27 0.63
CA TRP A 127 -7.28 1.47 0.52
C TRP A 127 -6.71 1.87 1.89
N GLU A 128 -7.55 1.92 2.93
CA GLU A 128 -7.12 2.32 4.27
C GLU A 128 -6.12 1.32 4.87
N PHE A 129 -6.34 0.02 4.68
CA PHE A 129 -5.37 -0.99 5.12
C PHE A 129 -4.03 -0.82 4.41
N SER A 130 -4.06 -0.62 3.09
CA SER A 130 -2.86 -0.37 2.27
C SER A 130 -2.05 0.82 2.77
N ALA A 131 -2.72 1.84 3.32
CA ALA A 131 -2.10 3.03 3.91
C ALA A 131 -1.67 2.83 5.37
N ARG A 132 -2.56 2.39 6.27
CA ARG A 132 -2.30 2.29 7.72
C ARG A 132 -1.38 1.13 8.09
N GLY A 133 -1.52 0.01 7.39
CA GLY A 133 -0.95 -1.23 7.85
C GLY A 133 -1.58 -1.79 9.13
N THR A 134 -0.85 -2.66 9.82
CA THR A 134 -1.30 -3.38 11.01
C THR A 134 -1.02 -2.64 12.32
N ILE A 135 -0.29 -1.53 12.27
CA ILE A 135 0.19 -0.75 13.43
C ILE A 135 -0.54 0.60 13.62
N GLU A 136 -1.72 0.75 13.03
CA GLU A 136 -2.60 1.90 13.21
C GLU A 136 -1.97 3.28 12.87
N ASN A 137 -1.07 3.34 11.89
CA ASN A 137 -0.38 4.58 11.56
C ASN A 137 -1.34 5.72 11.16
N GLN A 138 -1.00 6.95 11.55
CA GLN A 138 -1.78 8.13 11.16
C GLN A 138 -1.55 8.52 9.69
N TYR A 139 -0.35 8.29 9.19
CA TYR A 139 0.10 8.48 7.81
C TYR A 139 0.74 7.19 7.32
N PRO A 140 0.88 6.95 6.00
CA PRO A 140 1.49 5.71 5.50
C PRO A 140 2.85 5.35 6.13
N TRP A 141 3.67 6.36 6.40
CA TRP A 141 5.01 6.23 6.97
C TRP A 141 5.08 6.31 8.50
N GLY A 142 3.97 6.59 9.21
CA GLY A 142 4.00 6.67 10.68
C GLY A 142 3.01 7.64 11.32
N ASN A 143 3.35 8.11 12.52
CA ASN A 143 2.46 8.91 13.37
C ASN A 143 2.76 10.42 13.39
N GLN A 144 3.87 10.84 12.76
CA GLN A 144 4.25 12.24 12.63
C GLN A 144 4.35 12.56 11.14
N PHE A 145 3.76 13.69 10.74
CA PHE A 145 3.80 14.11 9.35
C PHE A 145 5.22 14.47 8.92
N GLU A 146 5.92 15.25 9.76
CA GLU A 146 7.32 15.64 9.56
C GLU A 146 8.21 14.76 10.44
N VAL A 147 9.32 14.27 9.87
CA VAL A 147 10.41 13.73 10.67
C VAL A 147 11.46 14.83 10.85
N GLU A 148 11.84 15.12 12.10
CA GLU A 148 12.85 16.10 12.48
C GLU A 148 14.27 15.61 12.07
N ILE A 149 14.54 15.50 10.77
CA ILE A 149 15.87 15.21 10.23
C ILE A 149 16.26 16.36 9.32
N ASN A 150 17.11 17.26 9.82
CA ASN A 150 17.75 18.35 9.06
C ASN A 150 16.79 19.24 8.24
N GLY A 151 15.53 19.38 8.69
CA GLY A 151 14.60 20.43 8.26
C GLY A 151 14.05 20.37 6.83
N LYS A 152 14.14 19.23 6.12
CA LYS A 152 13.77 19.13 4.69
C LYS A 152 13.27 17.75 4.22
N VAL A 153 12.46 17.02 4.99
CA VAL A 153 11.80 15.82 4.44
C VAL A 153 10.31 16.07 4.33
N ASN A 154 9.83 16.18 3.09
CA ASN A 154 8.41 16.05 2.79
C ASN A 154 8.18 14.58 2.43
N HIS A 155 7.29 13.91 3.14
CA HIS A 155 6.92 12.52 2.87
C HIS A 155 5.79 12.40 1.83
N ALA A 156 5.22 13.53 1.42
CA ALA A 156 4.06 13.59 0.55
C ALA A 156 4.01 14.95 -0.17
N ASN A 157 3.30 14.98 -1.29
CA ASN A 157 2.91 16.20 -2.00
C ASN A 157 1.63 16.79 -1.39
N VAL A 158 1.70 17.95 -0.75
CA VAL A 158 0.58 18.55 0.01
C VAL A 158 0.46 20.04 -0.26
N ALA A 159 -0.57 20.69 0.31
CA ALA A 159 -0.80 22.12 0.11
C ALA A 159 0.43 22.98 0.45
N GLY A 160 0.87 23.77 -0.53
CA GLY A 160 2.04 24.61 -0.44
C GLY A 160 2.96 24.33 -1.63
N ASN A 161 4.25 24.62 -1.47
CA ASN A 161 5.29 24.26 -2.43
C ASN A 161 6.61 23.89 -1.77
N ALA A 162 6.58 23.62 -0.45
CA ALA A 162 7.78 23.26 0.31
C ALA A 162 8.34 21.89 -0.11
N ASP A 163 7.49 21.05 -0.72
CA ASP A 163 7.82 19.75 -1.32
C ASP A 163 8.40 19.85 -2.74
N GLY A 164 8.45 21.05 -3.32
CA GLY A 164 9.00 21.30 -4.65
C GLY A 164 7.98 21.15 -5.79
N PHE A 165 6.69 20.94 -5.50
CA PHE A 165 5.66 20.79 -6.52
C PHE A 165 4.48 21.72 -6.28
N ASP A 166 4.17 22.60 -7.24
CA ASP A 166 3.00 23.50 -7.16
C ASP A 166 1.67 22.80 -7.54
N LYS A 167 1.73 21.59 -8.11
CA LYS A 167 0.60 20.74 -8.54
C LYS A 167 0.95 19.26 -8.29
N THR A 168 0.43 18.33 -9.10
CA THR A 168 0.77 16.90 -9.01
C THR A 168 2.26 16.67 -9.22
N ALA A 169 2.83 15.81 -8.38
CA ALA A 169 4.20 15.34 -8.51
C ALA A 169 4.20 14.10 -9.43
N PRO A 170 5.33 13.78 -10.08
CA PRO A 170 5.51 12.44 -10.62
C PRO A 170 5.28 11.40 -9.53
N VAL A 171 4.63 10.29 -9.87
CA VAL A 171 4.38 9.22 -8.90
C VAL A 171 5.69 8.65 -8.36
N GLY A 172 5.73 8.33 -7.07
CA GLY A 172 6.90 7.83 -6.36
C GLY A 172 7.96 8.88 -6.03
N SER A 173 7.67 10.18 -6.19
CA SER A 173 8.61 11.26 -5.86
C SER A 173 8.99 11.31 -4.37
N PHE A 174 8.18 10.70 -3.51
CA PHE A 174 8.37 10.69 -2.05
C PHE A 174 8.61 9.27 -1.54
N PRO A 175 9.83 8.72 -1.71
CA PRO A 175 10.12 7.34 -1.30
C PRO A 175 10.03 7.12 0.21
N THR A 176 10.24 8.17 1.02
CA THR A 176 10.06 8.12 2.47
C THR A 176 8.60 8.14 2.91
N GLY A 177 7.67 8.31 1.97
CA GLY A 177 6.22 8.30 2.19
C GLY A 177 5.54 6.96 1.92
N MET A 178 6.30 5.91 1.60
CA MET A 178 5.75 4.59 1.32
C MET A 178 5.07 3.97 2.55
N SER A 179 4.01 3.19 2.32
CA SER A 179 3.38 2.38 3.36
C SER A 179 4.21 1.15 3.70
N GLN A 180 3.85 0.46 4.78
CA GLN A 180 4.48 -0.81 5.17
C GLN A 180 4.40 -1.92 4.10
N PHE A 181 3.47 -1.78 3.14
CA PHE A 181 3.30 -2.74 2.04
C PHE A 181 3.99 -2.29 0.74
N GLY A 182 4.68 -1.13 0.76
CA GLY A 182 5.40 -0.61 -0.39
C GLY A 182 4.56 0.22 -1.37
N ALA A 183 3.30 0.52 -1.04
CA ALA A 183 2.48 1.44 -1.83
C ALA A 183 2.88 2.89 -1.53
N HIS A 184 3.07 3.70 -2.56
CA HIS A 184 3.46 5.09 -2.48
C HIS A 184 2.27 6.02 -2.68
N ASP A 185 2.46 7.29 -2.29
CA ASP A 185 1.55 8.41 -2.57
C ASP A 185 0.12 8.21 -2.03
N LEU A 186 -0.06 7.31 -1.07
CA LEU A 186 -1.33 7.12 -0.36
C LEU A 186 -1.69 8.30 0.56
N ALA A 187 -0.82 9.30 0.69
CA ALA A 187 -1.14 10.57 1.33
C ALA A 187 -0.67 11.72 0.43
N GLY A 188 -1.58 12.63 0.11
CA GLY A 188 -1.31 13.76 -0.77
C GLY A 188 -1.37 13.40 -2.25
N ASN A 189 -0.67 14.17 -3.08
CA ASN A 189 -0.68 14.10 -4.54
C ASN A 189 -2.09 14.21 -5.13
N VAL A 190 -2.87 13.14 -5.26
CA VAL A 190 -4.26 13.19 -5.73
C VAL A 190 -5.21 12.43 -4.80
N LEU A 191 -6.45 12.92 -4.72
CA LEU A 191 -7.55 12.18 -4.11
C LEU A 191 -7.84 10.97 -4.97
N GLU A 192 -8.12 9.83 -4.35
CA GLU A 192 -8.28 8.57 -5.07
C GLU A 192 -9.69 8.01 -4.92
N TRP A 193 -10.33 7.70 -6.06
CA TRP A 193 -11.60 7.00 -6.07
C TRP A 193 -11.48 5.58 -5.50
N VAL A 194 -12.42 5.22 -4.62
CA VAL A 194 -12.64 3.85 -4.15
C VAL A 194 -14.07 3.41 -4.51
N SER A 195 -14.38 2.11 -4.45
CA SER A 195 -15.66 1.54 -4.91
C SER A 195 -16.87 1.97 -4.09
N ASP A 196 -16.65 2.26 -2.81
CA ASP A 196 -17.68 2.42 -1.80
C ASP A 196 -18.53 3.67 -2.02
N TRP A 197 -19.84 3.52 -1.80
CA TRP A 197 -20.71 4.67 -1.57
C TRP A 197 -20.41 5.28 -0.20
N TYR A 198 -20.39 6.60 -0.15
CA TYR A 198 -20.18 7.30 1.11
C TYR A 198 -21.41 7.21 2.00
N ASP A 199 -21.19 6.81 3.25
CA ASP A 199 -22.14 6.91 4.35
C ASP A 199 -21.35 7.24 5.62
N GLU A 200 -21.71 8.36 6.24
CA GLU A 200 -21.08 8.87 7.47
C GLU A 200 -21.26 7.90 8.65
N ASN A 201 -22.31 7.07 8.64
CA ASN A 201 -22.64 6.14 9.72
C ASN A 201 -22.22 4.69 9.41
N TYR A 202 -21.57 4.45 8.25
CA TYR A 202 -21.24 3.08 7.82
C TYR A 202 -20.38 2.32 8.83
N TYR A 203 -19.40 3.00 9.43
CA TYR A 203 -18.44 2.39 10.36
C TYR A 203 -19.13 1.76 11.59
N ALA A 204 -20.26 2.30 12.04
CA ALA A 204 -21.00 1.75 13.18
C ALA A 204 -21.64 0.38 12.88
N ASN A 205 -21.87 0.05 11.61
CA ASN A 205 -22.54 -1.19 11.18
C ASN A 205 -21.73 -1.97 10.13
N SER A 206 -20.44 -1.65 9.98
CA SER A 206 -19.55 -2.25 8.99
C SER A 206 -19.37 -3.75 9.27
N PRO A 207 -19.51 -4.63 8.26
CA PRO A 207 -19.22 -6.04 8.43
C PRO A 207 -17.71 -6.27 8.62
N VAL A 208 -17.35 -7.24 9.45
CA VAL A 208 -15.93 -7.47 9.79
C VAL A 208 -15.10 -7.95 8.59
N LYS A 209 -15.63 -8.86 7.76
CA LYS A 209 -14.88 -9.45 6.64
C LYS A 209 -15.20 -8.76 5.33
N ASN A 210 -14.17 -8.26 4.64
CA ASN A 210 -14.24 -7.59 3.33
C ASN A 210 -15.39 -6.58 3.23
N PRO A 211 -15.44 -5.55 4.11
CA PRO A 211 -16.48 -4.54 4.05
C PRO A 211 -16.44 -3.79 2.73
N GLU A 212 -17.63 -3.61 2.18
CA GLU A 212 -17.88 -2.86 0.95
C GLU A 212 -19.28 -2.24 1.04
N ASN A 213 -19.37 -0.91 0.98
CA ASN A 213 -20.65 -0.22 0.95
C ASN A 213 -21.18 -0.07 -0.49
N LYS A 214 -22.03 -1.02 -0.90
CA LYS A 214 -22.72 -0.98 -2.21
C LYS A 214 -24.00 -0.15 -2.21
N ASN A 215 -24.41 0.40 -1.08
CA ASN A 215 -25.69 1.11 -0.98
C ASN A 215 -25.55 2.59 -1.34
N PRO A 216 -26.23 3.10 -2.39
CA PRO A 216 -26.26 4.53 -2.74
C PRO A 216 -27.06 5.41 -1.75
N SER A 217 -27.15 5.05 -0.47
CA SER A 217 -27.96 5.78 0.50
C SER A 217 -27.50 7.23 0.63
N ASN A 218 -28.44 8.15 0.47
CA ASN A 218 -28.34 9.61 0.62
C ASN A 218 -27.77 10.40 -0.57
N PHE A 219 -27.42 9.76 -1.71
CA PHE A 219 -26.88 10.43 -2.91
C PHE A 219 -25.68 11.37 -2.62
N LEU A 220 -24.96 11.14 -1.52
CA LEU A 220 -23.84 12.00 -1.10
C LEU A 220 -22.58 11.80 -1.95
N GLY A 221 -22.52 10.69 -2.69
CA GLY A 221 -21.44 10.39 -3.62
C GLY A 221 -20.65 9.14 -3.26
N ARG A 222 -19.54 8.95 -3.97
CA ARG A 222 -18.55 7.90 -3.74
C ARG A 222 -17.45 8.41 -2.83
N VAL A 223 -16.85 7.49 -2.09
CA VAL A 223 -15.73 7.81 -1.23
C VAL A 223 -14.49 8.18 -2.07
N LEU A 224 -13.74 9.16 -1.59
CA LEU A 224 -12.40 9.56 -2.03
C LEU A 224 -11.44 9.47 -0.83
N ARG A 225 -10.20 9.06 -1.08
CA ARG A 225 -9.17 8.84 -0.03
C ARG A 225 -7.86 9.59 -0.34
N GLY A 226 -6.95 9.66 0.63
CA GLY A 226 -5.56 10.15 0.46
C GLY A 226 -5.35 11.66 0.57
N GLY A 227 -6.35 12.47 0.27
CA GLY A 227 -6.18 13.92 0.14
C GLY A 227 -5.44 14.27 -1.16
N SER A 228 -4.89 15.47 -1.31
CA SER A 228 -4.24 15.89 -2.57
C SER A 228 -3.20 16.97 -2.34
N TRP A 229 -2.52 17.39 -3.42
CA TRP A 229 -1.60 18.54 -3.46
C TRP A 229 -2.25 19.87 -3.03
N LYS A 230 -3.59 19.94 -2.87
CA LYS A 230 -4.30 21.09 -2.29
C LYS A 230 -4.70 20.90 -0.82
N LYS A 231 -4.44 19.74 -0.22
CA LYS A 231 -4.83 19.46 1.18
C LYS A 231 -3.63 19.68 2.11
N PRO A 232 -3.84 20.34 3.27
CA PRO A 232 -2.78 20.47 4.26
C PRO A 232 -2.46 19.12 4.92
N PRO A 233 -1.31 18.99 5.60
CA PRO A 233 -0.87 17.77 6.30
C PRO A 233 -1.91 17.07 7.19
N LEU A 234 -2.78 17.82 7.87
CA LEU A 234 -3.82 17.24 8.73
C LEU A 234 -4.99 16.63 7.96
N LYS A 235 -5.07 16.88 6.64
CA LYS A 235 -6.13 16.47 5.74
C LYS A 235 -5.65 15.44 4.69
N VAL A 236 -4.55 14.75 4.99
CA VAL A 236 -4.01 13.62 4.22
C VAL A 236 -3.73 12.39 5.10
N ARG A 237 -4.36 12.31 6.28
CA ARG A 237 -4.21 11.15 7.19
C ARG A 237 -4.83 9.91 6.56
N SER A 238 -4.30 8.74 6.90
CA SER A 238 -4.76 7.46 6.34
C SER A 238 -6.23 7.15 6.61
N THR A 239 -6.86 7.77 7.61
CA THR A 239 -8.28 7.60 7.98
C THR A 239 -9.21 8.64 7.36
N MET A 240 -8.68 9.73 6.77
CA MET A 240 -9.47 10.84 6.22
C MET A 240 -10.41 10.36 5.11
N ARG A 241 -11.68 10.76 5.22
CA ARG A 241 -12.73 10.47 4.25
C ARG A 241 -13.10 11.72 3.47
N TYR A 242 -13.34 11.55 2.19
CA TYR A 242 -13.93 12.55 1.32
C TYR A 242 -15.07 11.92 0.53
N THR A 243 -15.97 12.74 0.01
CA THR A 243 -17.03 12.28 -0.90
C THR A 243 -17.22 13.24 -2.05
N LEU A 244 -17.56 12.69 -3.21
CA LEU A 244 -17.97 13.46 -4.36
C LEU A 244 -18.97 12.67 -5.21
N LEU A 245 -19.90 13.37 -5.85
CA LEU A 245 -20.80 12.74 -6.81
C LEU A 245 -20.00 12.03 -7.92
N PRO A 246 -20.37 10.80 -8.30
CA PRO A 246 -19.52 9.95 -9.14
C PRO A 246 -19.27 10.55 -10.54
N SER A 247 -20.21 11.35 -11.05
CA SER A 247 -20.12 12.04 -12.34
C SER A 247 -19.27 13.31 -12.34
N LEU A 248 -18.79 13.76 -11.18
CA LEU A 248 -17.96 14.95 -11.04
C LEU A 248 -16.48 14.57 -10.93
N SER A 249 -15.60 15.52 -11.29
CA SER A 249 -14.16 15.41 -11.14
C SER A 249 -13.51 16.79 -11.14
N ASP A 250 -12.29 16.88 -10.62
CA ASP A 250 -11.44 18.08 -10.67
C ASP A 250 -9.95 17.72 -10.83
N ASP A 251 -9.09 18.75 -10.84
CA ASP A 251 -7.64 18.64 -11.07
C ASP A 251 -6.86 18.05 -9.88
N THR A 252 -7.57 17.64 -8.83
CA THR A 252 -7.00 16.98 -7.65
C THR A 252 -7.43 15.53 -7.51
N ILE A 253 -8.26 15.02 -8.42
CA ILE A 253 -8.87 13.68 -8.30
C ILE A 253 -8.32 12.76 -9.39
N GLY A 254 -7.71 11.67 -8.95
CA GLY A 254 -7.25 10.54 -9.72
C GLY A 254 -7.76 9.23 -9.11
N PHE A 255 -6.99 8.15 -9.26
CA PHE A 255 -7.31 6.83 -8.70
C PHE A 255 -6.11 5.89 -8.82
N ARG A 256 -6.19 4.79 -8.08
CA ARG A 256 -5.37 3.59 -8.27
C ARG A 256 -6.25 2.35 -8.33
N CYS A 257 -5.73 1.24 -8.82
CA CYS A 257 -6.49 -0.01 -8.93
C CYS A 257 -5.99 -1.08 -7.96
N VAL A 258 -6.84 -2.09 -7.77
CA VAL A 258 -6.49 -3.36 -7.10
C VAL A 258 -6.92 -4.54 -7.97
N MET A 259 -6.35 -5.70 -7.68
CA MET A 259 -6.84 -7.00 -8.16
C MET A 259 -6.81 -8.01 -7.02
N THR A 260 -7.78 -8.92 -6.99
CA THR A 260 -7.76 -10.04 -6.04
C THR A 260 -6.48 -10.85 -6.24
N ALA A 261 -5.79 -11.17 -5.15
CA ALA A 261 -4.73 -12.17 -5.19
C ALA A 261 -5.45 -13.52 -5.28
N ASN A 262 -5.68 -14.02 -6.49
CA ASN A 262 -6.12 -15.40 -6.64
C ASN A 262 -5.06 -16.31 -5.99
N ASP A 263 -5.47 -17.48 -5.48
CA ASP A 263 -4.62 -18.65 -5.14
C ASP A 263 -3.72 -19.14 -6.31
N GLN A 264 -3.56 -18.32 -7.36
CA GLN A 264 -2.64 -18.47 -8.48
C GLN A 264 -1.19 -18.11 -8.10
N THR A 265 -0.93 -17.64 -6.88
CA THR A 265 0.31 -18.04 -6.21
C THR A 265 -0.02 -19.25 -5.36
N SER A 266 -0.21 -20.41 -6.01
CA SER A 266 0.04 -21.66 -5.29
C SER A 266 1.43 -21.51 -4.66
N HIS A 267 1.61 -21.94 -3.42
CA HIS A 267 2.90 -21.92 -2.71
C HIS A 267 4.14 -22.12 -3.62
N ASN A 268 4.00 -22.94 -4.65
CA ASN A 268 4.88 -23.18 -5.79
C ASN A 268 5.48 -21.99 -6.58
N ASP A 269 4.99 -20.76 -6.41
CA ASP A 269 5.50 -19.57 -7.13
C ASP A 269 6.09 -18.50 -6.19
N LEU A 270 6.23 -18.81 -4.89
CA LEU A 270 7.01 -17.98 -3.99
C LEU A 270 8.51 -18.20 -4.25
N PRO A 271 9.35 -17.15 -4.33
CA PRO A 271 10.77 -17.29 -4.69
C PRO A 271 11.60 -18.20 -3.77
N TRP A 272 11.07 -18.54 -2.60
CA TRP A 272 11.73 -19.31 -1.55
C TRP A 272 11.26 -20.78 -1.46
N ASP A 273 10.16 -21.17 -2.12
CA ASP A 273 9.62 -22.53 -2.16
C ASP A 273 9.91 -23.13 -3.54
N LEU A 274 11.11 -23.69 -3.69
CA LEU A 274 11.57 -24.27 -4.96
C LEU A 274 11.16 -25.74 -5.12
N ASN A 275 10.77 -26.42 -4.04
CA ASN A 275 10.33 -27.82 -4.02
C ASN A 275 8.84 -27.99 -4.35
N LYS A 276 8.03 -26.91 -4.30
CA LYS A 276 6.62 -26.87 -4.73
C LYS A 276 5.73 -27.85 -3.98
N ASP A 277 6.12 -28.21 -2.77
CA ASP A 277 5.40 -29.18 -1.93
C ASP A 277 4.66 -28.51 -0.76
N GLY A 278 4.87 -27.22 -0.54
CA GLY A 278 4.20 -26.44 0.51
C GLY A 278 4.64 -26.82 1.92
N VAL A 279 5.77 -27.51 2.07
CA VAL A 279 6.35 -27.91 3.37
C VAL A 279 7.72 -27.26 3.51
N VAL A 280 7.91 -26.43 4.53
CA VAL A 280 9.23 -25.86 4.83
C VAL A 280 10.16 -26.96 5.31
N ASP A 281 11.11 -27.35 4.46
CA ASP A 281 12.10 -28.38 4.75
C ASP A 281 13.52 -27.80 4.87
N ILE A 282 14.50 -28.68 5.09
CA ILE A 282 15.90 -28.27 5.27
C ILE A 282 16.51 -27.67 3.98
N LEU A 283 16.02 -28.06 2.80
CA LEU A 283 16.43 -27.47 1.53
C LEU A 283 15.93 -26.03 1.43
N ASP A 284 14.70 -25.75 1.84
CA ASP A 284 14.14 -24.39 1.83
C ASP A 284 14.94 -23.46 2.75
N LEU A 285 15.30 -23.95 3.95
CA LEU A 285 16.15 -23.23 4.90
C LEU A 285 17.57 -22.99 4.36
N VAL A 286 18.13 -23.95 3.62
CA VAL A 286 19.45 -23.84 2.98
C VAL A 286 19.42 -22.78 1.87
N ILE A 287 18.36 -22.74 1.05
CA ILE A 287 18.24 -21.77 -0.04
C ILE A 287 18.06 -20.35 0.49
N VAL A 288 17.25 -20.18 1.55
CA VAL A 288 17.14 -18.92 2.29
C VAL A 288 18.52 -18.49 2.80
N SER A 289 19.29 -19.41 3.37
CA SER A 289 20.62 -19.11 3.91
C SER A 289 21.62 -18.69 2.83
N ILE A 290 21.65 -19.37 1.68
CA ILE A 290 22.48 -18.97 0.52
C ILE A 290 22.07 -17.58 0.00
N HIS A 291 20.78 -17.24 0.05
CA HIS A 291 20.30 -15.91 -0.32
C HIS A 291 20.69 -14.83 0.71
N PHE A 292 20.86 -15.22 1.98
CA PHE A 292 21.21 -14.35 3.11
C PHE A 292 22.71 -14.20 3.37
N GLU A 293 23.58 -15.06 2.84
CA GLU A 293 25.05 -15.02 3.00
C GLU A 293 25.74 -13.72 2.52
N MET A 294 24.99 -12.71 2.02
CA MET A 294 25.53 -11.38 1.76
C MET A 294 25.58 -10.43 2.98
N VAL A 295 25.07 -10.81 4.16
CA VAL A 295 25.06 -9.89 5.33
C VAL A 295 25.54 -10.58 6.62
N ASN A 296 26.85 -10.47 6.85
CA ASN A 296 27.64 -10.94 8.02
C ASN A 296 26.93 -10.97 9.39
N ALA A 297 27.13 -12.05 10.15
CA ALA A 297 26.75 -12.19 11.55
C ALA A 297 27.97 -12.37 12.47
N PRO A 298 28.02 -11.68 13.63
CA PRO A 298 28.73 -12.17 14.81
C PRO A 298 27.71 -12.41 15.92
N ASN A 299 27.25 -13.67 16.07
CA ASN A 299 26.62 -14.29 17.25
C ASN A 299 25.79 -15.57 16.93
N GLY A 300 25.78 -16.07 15.70
CA GLY A 300 25.11 -17.33 15.29
C GLY A 300 26.05 -18.52 15.03
N ASP A 301 27.35 -18.35 15.28
CA ASP A 301 28.37 -19.35 15.00
C ASP A 301 28.46 -20.39 16.12
N VAL A 302 28.06 -21.63 15.80
CA VAL A 302 28.08 -22.79 16.70
C VAL A 302 29.44 -23.49 16.75
N ASN A 303 30.31 -23.30 15.74
CA ASN A 303 31.60 -23.97 15.63
C ASN A 303 32.78 -23.08 16.11
N LYS A 304 32.54 -21.77 16.28
CA LYS A 304 33.45 -20.72 16.77
C LYS A 304 34.62 -20.36 15.84
N ASP A 305 34.52 -20.63 14.55
CA ASP A 305 35.54 -20.27 13.56
C ASP A 305 35.37 -18.86 12.95
N GLY A 306 34.28 -18.16 13.30
CA GLY A 306 33.97 -16.81 12.84
C GLY A 306 33.25 -16.77 11.49
N ILE A 307 32.86 -17.92 10.94
CA ILE A 307 32.12 -18.10 9.69
C ILE A 307 30.88 -18.93 10.03
N VAL A 308 29.71 -18.52 9.54
CA VAL A 308 28.51 -19.37 9.62
C VAL A 308 28.36 -20.03 8.27
N ASP A 309 28.47 -21.35 8.21
CA ASP A 309 28.32 -22.13 6.98
C ASP A 309 27.14 -23.12 7.03
N ILE A 310 26.90 -23.79 5.92
CA ILE A 310 25.79 -24.75 5.79
C ILE A 310 25.90 -25.94 6.76
N LEU A 311 27.12 -26.30 7.19
CA LEU A 311 27.35 -27.39 8.14
C LEU A 311 26.93 -26.96 9.56
N ASP A 312 27.07 -25.68 9.90
CA ASP A 312 26.59 -25.11 11.17
C ASP A 312 25.06 -25.19 11.28
N LEU A 313 24.36 -24.85 10.19
CA LEU A 313 22.90 -24.94 10.10
C LEU A 313 22.40 -26.39 10.17
N VAL A 314 23.11 -27.32 9.50
CA VAL A 314 22.81 -28.76 9.57
C VAL A 314 23.03 -29.31 10.98
N ALA A 315 24.06 -28.85 11.70
CA ALA A 315 24.32 -29.25 13.09
C ALA A 315 23.19 -28.81 14.03
N VAL A 316 22.67 -27.58 13.85
CA VAL A 316 21.51 -27.08 14.60
C VAL A 316 20.24 -27.88 14.27
N ALA A 317 19.98 -28.14 12.98
CA ALA A 317 18.82 -28.91 12.56
C ALA A 317 18.82 -30.34 13.12
N ASN A 318 19.99 -31.00 13.12
CA ASN A 318 20.14 -32.34 13.71
C ASN A 318 19.92 -32.32 15.24
N HIS A 319 20.38 -31.27 15.93
CA HIS A 319 20.17 -31.12 17.37
C HIS A 319 18.68 -31.01 17.75
N PHE A 320 17.87 -30.34 16.93
CA PHE A 320 16.43 -30.25 17.13
C PHE A 320 15.66 -31.46 16.59
N GLY A 321 16.15 -32.12 15.55
CA GLY A 321 15.59 -33.38 15.03
C GLY A 321 15.63 -34.52 16.04
N ASP A 322 16.66 -34.58 16.89
CA ASP A 322 16.76 -35.56 17.98
C ASP A 322 15.84 -35.24 19.18
N GLN A 323 15.29 -34.01 19.26
CA GLN A 323 14.45 -33.54 20.37
C GLN A 323 12.94 -33.62 20.06
N ILE A 324 12.54 -33.92 18.83
CA ILE A 324 11.14 -34.08 18.44
C ILE A 324 10.83 -35.58 18.26
N ASN A 325 10.43 -36.23 19.36
CA ASN A 325 9.64 -37.46 19.40
C ASN A 325 8.39 -37.23 20.25
#